data_AF-A0A7C4C4X0-F1
#
_entry.id   AF-A0A7C4C4X0-F1
#
_cell.length_a   1.000
_cell.length_b   1.000
_cell.length_c   1.000
_cell.angle_alpha   90.00
_cell.angle_beta   90.00
_cell.angle_gamma   90.00
#
_symmetry.space_group_name_H-M   'P 1'
#
loop_
_entity.id
_entity.type
_entity.pdbx_description
1 polymer ?
#
loop_
_entity_poly.entity_id
_entity_poly.type
_entity_poly.pdbx_seq_one_letter_code
_entity_poly.pdbx_strand_id
1 'polypeptide(L)'
;MRNIVSKPITVDAEHFVILDGHEVYEALQLLTARKLPVVKVDIRNVSVRSLQHGLKPITINDILSAGLKGPKLPFNSFKVIVKGRVPSINISLNELGVWGGREEDKARVYNVYGSTLELLYKGWPTPLVKLNSLSSSGRNVWAKLEGYNPFSNSVKDRIGWSMIMDSLSKGRLKQILYEATSTNTGIALTSIANTLGVKTKLFIPQTVQKASDIYLKVLGAEVVRMPVGLTVESIETVDEESRKSDATHLNQFENDANLKVHLKYTAKEIDEQLKIIGVKPTCIIGGLGTSGHMSAISIYFKNKYNNIKIIGVQPAPNEVIPGIRRIETGMKWYYWVDFDEVIDIKRSEAIESAIEIARKEGLLIGLSAGAVVGAFKKLSYNEGTYILIFPDTGYKYVEQFSEYLNQYDHSS
;
A
#
# COMPACT_ATOMS: atom_id res chain seq x y z
N MET A 1 -21.77 34.85 3.25
CA MET A 1 -20.75 33.91 3.77
C MET A 1 -19.88 34.67 4.75
N ARG A 2 -19.58 34.13 5.94
CA ARG A 2 -18.66 34.80 6.89
C ARG A 2 -17.24 34.72 6.34
N ASN A 3 -16.57 35.87 6.30
CA ASN A 3 -15.22 36.06 5.76
C ASN A 3 -14.19 35.28 6.60
N ILE A 4 -13.15 34.69 5.99
CA ILE A 4 -12.09 33.94 6.70
C ILE A 4 -10.75 34.71 6.67
N VAL A 5 -10.37 35.30 5.53
CA VAL A 5 -9.16 36.16 5.43
C VAL A 5 -9.56 37.58 5.05
N SER A 6 -9.32 38.53 5.96
CA SER A 6 -9.70 39.94 5.82
C SER A 6 -8.52 40.91 5.61
N LYS A 7 -7.28 40.41 5.79
CA LYS A 7 -6.04 41.16 5.60
C LYS A 7 -5.09 40.40 4.67
N PRO A 8 -4.52 41.05 3.64
CA PRO A 8 -3.53 40.42 2.78
C PRO A 8 -2.18 40.28 3.50
N ILE A 9 -1.34 39.38 2.99
CA ILE A 9 0.07 39.29 3.35
C ILE A 9 0.80 40.43 2.65
N THR A 10 1.59 41.21 3.39
CA THR A 10 2.41 42.27 2.81
C THR A 10 3.79 41.72 2.52
N VAL A 11 4.26 41.84 1.27
CA VAL A 11 5.60 41.42 0.87
C VAL A 11 6.38 42.58 0.25
N ASP A 12 7.69 42.54 0.41
CA ASP A 12 8.59 43.39 -0.35
C ASP A 12 8.46 43.11 -1.87
N ALA A 13 8.38 44.17 -2.68
CA ALA A 13 8.19 44.05 -4.12
C ALA A 13 9.40 43.47 -4.85
N GLU A 14 10.61 43.66 -4.32
CA GLU A 14 11.87 43.25 -4.95
C GLU A 14 12.26 41.82 -4.57
N HIS A 15 12.25 41.50 -3.27
CA HIS A 15 12.75 40.24 -2.72
C HIS A 15 11.64 39.25 -2.34
N PHE A 16 10.36 39.65 -2.39
CA PHE A 16 9.20 38.84 -2.00
C PHE A 16 9.25 38.34 -0.54
N VAL A 17 10.05 38.99 0.31
CA VAL A 17 10.11 38.71 1.74
C VAL A 17 8.81 39.17 2.39
N ILE A 18 8.21 38.33 3.25
CA ILE A 18 7.02 38.68 4.03
C ILE A 18 7.40 39.74 5.05
N LEU A 19 6.76 40.90 4.95
CA LEU A 19 6.95 42.04 5.86
C LEU A 19 5.87 42.06 6.95
N ASP A 20 4.64 41.66 6.63
CA ASP A 20 3.51 41.59 7.58
C ASP A 20 2.52 40.50 7.17
N GLY A 21 1.81 39.91 8.13
CA GLY A 21 0.84 38.82 7.91
C GLY A 21 1.45 37.41 7.90
N HIS A 22 2.53 37.19 8.65
CA HIS A 22 3.20 35.88 8.73
C HIS A 22 2.30 34.78 9.32
N GLU A 23 1.41 35.14 10.26
CA GLU A 23 0.43 34.22 10.84
C GLU A 23 -0.62 33.78 9.80
N VAL A 24 -1.02 34.70 8.92
CA VAL A 24 -1.93 34.39 7.80
C VAL A 24 -1.23 33.47 6.79
N TYR A 25 0.05 33.72 6.51
CA TYR A 25 0.85 32.84 5.65
C TYR A 25 0.96 31.43 6.24
N GLU A 26 1.32 31.29 7.52
CA GLU A 26 1.44 29.99 8.19
C GLU A 26 0.10 29.24 8.24
N ALA A 27 -0.99 29.93 8.58
CA ALA A 27 -2.33 29.33 8.58
C ALA A 27 -2.73 28.82 7.19
N LEU A 28 -2.46 29.58 6.12
CA LEU A 28 -2.77 29.17 4.76
C LEU A 28 -1.86 28.03 4.26
N GLN A 29 -0.60 27.97 4.72
CA GLN A 29 0.30 26.84 4.48
C GLN A 29 -0.21 25.56 5.13
N LEU A 30 -0.62 25.62 6.41
CA LEU A 30 -1.20 24.48 7.13
C LEU A 30 -2.49 23.96 6.47
N LEU A 31 -3.26 24.87 5.88
CA LEU A 31 -4.48 24.55 5.13
C LEU A 31 -4.19 24.13 3.68
N THR A 32 -2.93 24.00 3.26
CA THR A 32 -2.54 23.62 1.90
C THR A 32 -3.14 24.53 0.81
N ALA A 33 -3.32 25.82 1.13
CA ALA A 33 -3.85 26.80 0.18
C ALA A 33 -2.95 26.88 -1.06
N ARG A 34 -3.55 26.83 -2.25
CA ARG A 34 -2.82 26.89 -3.53
C ARG A 34 -2.50 28.31 -3.97
N LYS A 35 -3.15 29.30 -3.36
CA LYS A 35 -2.97 30.73 -3.63
C LYS A 35 -2.83 31.47 -2.32
N LEU A 36 -2.08 32.58 -2.35
CA LEU A 36 -1.88 33.48 -1.22
C LEU A 36 -2.32 34.90 -1.60
N PRO A 37 -3.09 35.58 -0.74
CA PRO A 37 -3.52 36.94 -1.02
C PRO A 37 -2.42 37.93 -0.62
N VAL A 38 -1.63 38.35 -1.60
CA VAL A 38 -0.41 39.15 -1.38
C VAL A 38 -0.56 40.57 -1.91
N VAL A 39 -0.10 41.55 -1.13
CA VAL A 39 0.13 42.94 -1.57
C VAL A 39 1.64 43.19 -1.57
N LYS A 40 2.15 43.67 -2.71
CA LYS A 40 3.55 44.07 -2.86
C LYS A 40 3.72 45.54 -2.48
N VAL A 41 4.75 45.84 -1.70
CA VAL A 41 5.10 47.21 -1.31
C VAL A 41 6.56 47.50 -1.62
N ASP A 42 6.85 48.72 -2.04
CA ASP A 42 8.23 49.21 -2.15
C ASP A 42 8.81 49.37 -0.73
N ILE A 43 9.94 48.74 -0.47
CA ILE A 43 10.57 48.75 0.85
C ILE A 43 10.90 50.16 1.36
N ARG A 44 11.13 51.13 0.46
CA ARG A 44 11.38 52.54 0.80
C ARG A 44 10.16 53.22 1.42
N ASN A 45 8.97 52.64 1.21
CA ASN A 45 7.70 53.11 1.75
C ASN A 45 7.31 52.39 3.05
N VAL A 46 8.22 51.66 3.67
CA VAL A 46 7.98 50.91 4.89
C VAL A 46 8.78 51.51 6.05
N SER A 47 8.23 51.49 7.26
CA SER A 47 8.95 51.76 8.49
C SER A 47 8.67 50.66 9.53
N VAL A 48 9.61 50.47 10.46
CA VAL A 48 9.52 49.43 11.49
C VAL A 48 9.44 50.09 12.85
N ARG A 49 8.51 49.64 13.69
CA ARG A 49 8.36 50.07 15.08
C ARG A 49 8.59 48.89 16.01
N SER A 50 9.61 48.95 16.86
CA SER A 50 9.81 47.96 17.91
C SER A 50 8.62 47.96 18.89
N LEU A 51 8.19 46.76 19.32
CA LEU A 51 7.08 46.58 20.25
C LEU A 51 7.55 46.19 21.66
N GLN A 52 8.81 45.80 21.84
CA GLN A 52 9.37 45.41 23.13
C GLN A 52 10.43 46.41 23.62
N HIS A 53 10.30 46.85 24.87
CA HIS A 53 11.31 47.70 25.53
C HIS A 53 12.54 46.87 25.90
N GLY A 54 13.74 47.33 25.51
CA GLY A 54 15.03 46.71 25.87
C GLY A 54 15.67 45.83 24.79
N LEU A 55 14.99 45.54 23.68
CA LEU A 55 15.61 44.89 22.52
C LEU A 55 16.27 45.91 21.59
N LYS A 56 17.36 45.50 20.91
CA LYS A 56 17.97 46.32 19.84
C LYS A 56 16.90 46.64 18.78
N PRO A 57 16.83 47.89 18.29
CA PRO A 57 15.88 48.26 17.24
C PRO A 57 16.05 47.36 16.01
N ILE A 58 14.96 46.69 15.61
CA ILE A 58 14.92 45.87 14.40
C ILE A 58 14.79 46.81 13.20
N THR A 59 15.69 46.65 12.22
CA THR A 59 15.69 47.40 10.98
C THR A 59 15.02 46.62 9.85
N ILE A 60 14.69 47.32 8.76
CA ILE A 60 14.21 46.70 7.52
C ILE A 60 15.22 45.69 6.97
N ASN A 61 16.51 46.01 7.04
CA ASN A 61 17.57 45.13 6.57
C ASN A 61 17.65 43.85 7.41
N ASP A 62 17.35 43.91 8.71
CA ASP A 62 17.28 42.73 9.56
C ASP A 62 16.14 41.81 9.13
N ILE A 63 14.97 42.38 8.79
CA ILE A 63 13.82 41.64 8.27
C ILE A 63 14.14 40.99 6.92
N LEU A 64 14.73 41.75 5.98
CA LEU A 64 15.14 41.22 4.67
C LEU A 64 16.19 40.12 4.81
N SER A 65 17.24 40.35 5.60
CA SER A 65 18.30 39.37 5.87
C SER A 65 17.74 38.10 6.53
N ALA A 66 16.82 38.24 7.49
CA ALA A 66 16.14 37.12 8.13
C ALA A 66 15.30 36.32 7.13
N GLY A 67 14.49 37.00 6.31
CA GLY A 67 13.67 36.37 5.28
C GLY A 67 14.50 35.63 4.21
N LEU A 68 15.63 36.20 3.80
CA LEU A 68 16.52 35.60 2.80
C LEU A 68 17.36 34.44 3.35
N LYS A 69 17.76 34.50 4.64
CA LYS A 69 18.60 33.46 5.26
C LYS A 69 17.81 32.33 5.92
N GLY A 70 16.50 32.50 6.13
CA GLY A 70 15.63 31.52 6.79
C GLY A 70 15.45 31.59 8.32
N PRO A 71 16.25 32.32 9.14
CA PRO A 71 15.91 32.48 10.56
C PRO A 71 14.77 33.48 10.71
N LYS A 72 13.72 33.11 11.46
CA LYS A 72 12.59 34.01 11.76
C LYS A 72 12.94 34.93 12.93
N LEU A 73 12.67 36.23 12.79
CA LEU A 73 12.71 37.16 13.91
C LEU A 73 11.60 36.81 14.93
N PRO A 74 11.76 37.13 16.23
CA PRO A 74 10.78 36.79 17.24
C PRO A 74 9.40 37.38 16.93
N PHE A 75 8.36 36.55 16.97
CA PHE A 75 6.97 36.99 16.79
C PHE A 75 6.62 38.10 17.77
N ASN A 76 5.89 39.12 17.30
CA ASN A 76 5.46 40.28 18.10
C ASN A 76 6.58 41.18 18.66
N SER A 77 7.81 41.10 18.16
CA SER A 77 8.90 42.00 18.58
C SER A 77 8.90 43.35 17.85
N PHE A 78 8.26 43.43 16.68
CA PHE A 78 8.14 44.65 15.87
C PHE A 78 6.80 44.71 15.13
N LYS A 79 6.44 45.90 14.67
CA LYS A 79 5.33 46.15 13.77
C LYS A 79 5.84 46.86 12.52
N VAL A 80 5.46 46.35 11.36
CA VAL A 80 5.70 46.99 10.08
C VAL A 80 4.59 48.00 9.79
N ILE A 81 4.98 49.20 9.37
CA ILE A 81 4.09 50.30 9.02
C ILE A 81 4.35 50.65 7.56
N VAL A 82 3.37 50.39 6.71
CA VAL A 82 3.42 50.77 5.29
C VAL A 82 2.91 52.21 5.16
N LYS A 83 3.64 53.07 4.44
CA LYS A 83 3.17 54.41 4.06
C LYS A 83 2.07 54.27 3.02
N GLY A 84 0.83 54.41 3.45
CA GLY A 84 -0.37 54.26 2.62
C GLY A 84 -1.39 53.30 3.24
N ARG A 85 -2.52 53.10 2.57
CA ARG A 85 -3.57 52.18 3.04
C ARG A 85 -3.36 50.79 2.41
N VAL A 86 -3.08 49.78 3.23
CA VAL A 86 -3.17 48.39 2.80
C VAL A 86 -4.65 48.05 2.59
N PRO A 87 -5.07 47.56 1.41
CA PRO A 87 -6.46 47.29 1.13
C PRO A 87 -6.97 46.15 2.02
N SER A 88 -8.20 46.28 2.52
CA SER A 88 -8.94 45.15 3.08
C SER A 88 -9.36 44.23 1.94
N ILE A 89 -9.19 42.94 2.12
CA ILE A 89 -9.61 41.92 1.15
C ILE A 89 -10.77 41.10 1.73
N ASN A 90 -11.51 40.43 0.87
CA ASN A 90 -12.50 39.45 1.29
C ASN A 90 -12.40 38.22 0.38
N ILE A 91 -11.66 37.20 0.83
CA ILE A 91 -11.39 35.99 0.04
C ILE A 91 -11.73 34.77 0.89
N SER A 92 -12.47 33.83 0.29
CA SER A 92 -12.83 32.55 0.89
C SER A 92 -11.73 31.50 0.73
N LEU A 93 -11.73 30.46 1.58
CA LEU A 93 -10.81 29.32 1.45
C LEU A 93 -11.00 28.57 0.10
N ASN A 94 -12.21 28.57 -0.47
CA ASN A 94 -12.46 28.02 -1.81
C ASN A 94 -11.65 28.76 -2.88
N GLU A 95 -11.68 30.09 -2.87
CA GLU A 95 -10.94 30.94 -3.82
C GLU A 95 -9.43 30.81 -3.67
N LEU A 96 -8.95 30.52 -2.45
CA LEU A 96 -7.56 30.18 -2.16
C LEU A 96 -7.18 28.74 -2.55
N GLY A 97 -8.14 27.96 -3.07
CA GLY A 97 -7.90 26.59 -3.53
C GLY A 97 -7.69 25.59 -2.40
N VAL A 98 -8.08 25.92 -1.16
CA VAL A 98 -8.05 24.98 -0.02
C VAL A 98 -9.02 23.83 -0.28
N TRP A 99 -10.19 24.16 -0.84
CA TRP A 99 -11.22 23.18 -1.18
C TRP A 99 -11.40 23.11 -2.70
N GLY A 100 -10.35 22.77 -3.47
CA GLY A 100 -10.43 22.74 -4.95
C GLY A 100 -9.50 21.73 -5.62
N GLY A 101 -10.07 20.75 -6.32
CA GLY A 101 -9.47 19.57 -6.96
C GLY A 101 -10.61 18.81 -7.62
N ARG A 102 -10.35 18.01 -8.67
CA ARG A 102 -11.44 17.21 -9.31
C ARG A 102 -12.11 16.38 -8.20
N GLU A 103 -13.43 16.33 -8.15
CA GLU A 103 -14.14 15.68 -7.02
C GLU A 103 -13.68 14.22 -6.83
N GLU A 104 -13.42 13.51 -7.92
CA GLU A 104 -12.85 12.15 -7.91
C GLU A 104 -11.40 12.11 -7.35
N ASP A 105 -10.57 13.10 -7.68
CA ASP A 105 -9.19 13.21 -7.17
C ASP A 105 -9.19 13.55 -5.67
N LYS A 106 -10.13 14.40 -5.21
CA LYS A 106 -10.28 14.72 -3.78
C LYS A 106 -10.79 13.54 -2.98
N ALA A 107 -11.82 12.85 -3.46
CA ALA A 107 -12.39 11.70 -2.76
C ALA A 107 -11.30 10.64 -2.48
N ARG A 108 -10.44 10.38 -3.47
CA ARG A 108 -9.30 9.46 -3.31
C ARG A 108 -8.23 9.99 -2.36
N VAL A 109 -7.86 11.27 -2.44
CA VAL A 109 -6.88 11.88 -1.52
C VAL A 109 -7.34 11.81 -0.06
N TYR A 110 -8.65 11.93 0.19
CA TYR A 110 -9.23 11.88 1.54
C TYR A 110 -9.83 10.52 1.90
N ASN A 111 -9.59 9.47 1.12
CA ASN A 111 -10.09 8.11 1.36
C ASN A 111 -11.62 8.03 1.56
N VAL A 112 -12.37 8.74 0.74
CA VAL A 112 -13.84 8.72 0.72
C VAL A 112 -14.31 7.78 -0.39
N TYR A 113 -15.13 6.79 -0.03
CA TYR A 113 -15.62 5.74 -0.92
C TYR A 113 -17.15 5.65 -0.87
N GLY A 114 -17.80 5.53 -2.02
CA GLY A 114 -19.27 5.47 -2.12
C GLY A 114 -19.86 4.09 -1.78
N SER A 115 -19.03 3.07 -1.63
CA SER A 115 -19.45 1.73 -1.17
C SER A 115 -18.28 0.95 -0.60
N THR A 116 -18.59 -0.15 0.11
CA THR A 116 -17.59 -1.11 0.57
C THR A 116 -16.77 -1.70 -0.58
N LEU A 117 -17.37 -1.91 -1.75
CA LEU A 117 -16.64 -2.42 -2.91
C LEU A 117 -15.68 -1.36 -3.48
N GLU A 118 -16.08 -0.08 -3.45
CA GLU A 118 -15.20 1.04 -3.86
C GLU A 118 -13.95 1.15 -2.98
N LEU A 119 -14.06 0.88 -1.67
CA LEU A 119 -12.92 0.86 -0.75
C LEU A 119 -11.78 -0.03 -1.27
N LEU A 120 -12.10 -1.13 -1.94
CA LEU A 120 -11.10 -2.02 -2.51
C LEU A 120 -10.43 -1.40 -3.76
N TYR A 121 -11.19 -1.25 -4.86
CA TYR A 121 -10.56 -0.97 -6.15
C TYR A 121 -10.22 0.52 -6.35
N LYS A 122 -10.90 1.45 -5.66
CA LYS A 122 -10.51 2.88 -5.64
C LYS A 122 -9.46 3.18 -4.57
N GLY A 123 -9.34 2.32 -3.55
CA GLY A 123 -8.31 2.42 -2.50
C GLY A 123 -6.91 2.02 -2.94
N TRP A 124 -6.76 1.41 -4.10
CA TRP A 124 -5.45 1.19 -4.72
C TRP A 124 -4.80 2.49 -5.18
N PRO A 125 -3.45 2.59 -5.24
CA PRO A 125 -2.47 1.52 -5.02
C PRO A 125 -2.26 1.15 -3.55
N THR A 126 -1.92 -0.10 -3.29
CA THR A 126 -1.38 -0.50 -1.97
C THR A 126 0.00 0.15 -1.73
N PRO A 127 0.42 0.40 -0.48
CA PRO A 127 1.68 1.11 -0.21
C PRO A 127 2.92 0.40 -0.76
N LEU A 128 3.89 1.20 -1.22
CA LEU A 128 5.26 0.79 -1.50
C LEU A 128 6.17 1.52 -0.49
N VAL A 129 6.84 0.77 0.39
CA VAL A 129 7.56 1.33 1.55
C VAL A 129 9.03 0.93 1.50
N LYS A 130 9.94 1.87 1.75
CA LYS A 130 11.38 1.56 1.85
C LYS A 130 11.66 0.84 3.16
N LEU A 131 12.36 -0.29 3.11
CA LEU A 131 12.84 -1.02 4.29
C LEU A 131 14.24 -0.53 4.64
N ASN A 132 14.35 0.29 5.68
CA ASN A 132 15.63 0.91 6.05
C ASN A 132 16.64 -0.12 6.58
N SER A 133 16.18 -1.14 7.31
CA SER A 133 16.99 -2.21 7.87
C SER A 133 17.64 -3.13 6.83
N LEU A 134 17.05 -3.20 5.63
CA LEU A 134 17.58 -3.97 4.50
C LEU A 134 18.26 -3.09 3.45
N SER A 135 18.13 -1.76 3.55
CA SER A 135 18.75 -0.81 2.64
C SER A 135 20.14 -0.39 3.14
N SER A 136 21.04 -0.05 2.22
CA SER A 136 22.39 0.45 2.50
C SER A 136 22.85 1.38 1.37
N SER A 137 24.06 1.93 1.46
CA SER A 137 24.68 2.60 0.31
C SER A 137 24.69 1.63 -0.88
N GLY A 138 24.19 2.06 -2.04
CA GLY A 138 24.08 1.24 -3.24
C GLY A 138 22.92 0.24 -3.28
N ARG A 139 22.22 -0.02 -2.16
CA ARG A 139 21.14 -1.03 -2.10
C ARG A 139 19.84 -0.42 -1.55
N ASN A 140 18.81 -0.37 -2.40
CA ASN A 140 17.51 0.18 -2.05
C ASN A 140 16.47 -0.93 -2.02
N VAL A 141 15.93 -1.26 -0.84
CA VAL A 141 14.95 -2.33 -0.68
C VAL A 141 13.58 -1.73 -0.37
N TRP A 142 12.58 -2.10 -1.15
CA TRP A 142 11.21 -1.63 -1.01
C TRP A 142 10.27 -2.82 -0.84
N ALA A 143 9.24 -2.67 -0.01
CA ALA A 143 8.19 -3.64 0.21
C ALA A 143 6.86 -3.14 -0.37
N LYS A 144 6.22 -3.93 -1.23
CA LYS A 144 4.85 -3.72 -1.71
C LYS A 144 3.89 -4.39 -0.73
N LEU A 145 3.15 -3.59 0.04
CA LEU A 145 2.36 -4.04 1.19
C LEU A 145 0.93 -4.40 0.79
N GLU A 146 0.72 -5.61 0.29
CA GLU A 146 -0.60 -6.10 -0.12
C GLU A 146 -1.54 -6.41 1.07
N GLY A 147 -1.03 -6.35 2.31
CA GLY A 147 -1.84 -6.39 3.53
C GLY A 147 -2.82 -5.22 3.70
N TYR A 148 -2.65 -4.16 2.93
CA TYR A 148 -3.52 -2.97 2.93
C TYR A 148 -4.82 -3.15 2.14
N ASN A 149 -5.01 -4.28 1.44
CA ASN A 149 -6.33 -4.57 0.88
C ASN A 149 -7.35 -4.79 2.03
N PRO A 150 -8.58 -4.25 1.93
CA PRO A 150 -9.47 -4.05 3.07
C PRO A 150 -10.16 -5.30 3.63
N PHE A 151 -10.29 -6.39 2.87
CA PHE A 151 -11.14 -7.52 3.24
C PHE A 151 -10.36 -8.68 3.86
N SER A 152 -9.43 -9.27 3.12
CA SER A 152 -8.58 -10.36 3.63
C SER A 152 -7.27 -9.89 4.24
N ASN A 153 -7.03 -8.57 4.23
CA ASN A 153 -5.73 -7.98 4.48
C ASN A 153 -4.64 -8.72 3.70
N SER A 154 -4.91 -8.95 2.41
CA SER A 154 -3.97 -9.66 1.54
C SER A 154 -4.16 -9.34 0.05
N VAL A 155 -3.16 -9.74 -0.72
CA VAL A 155 -3.15 -9.73 -2.20
C VAL A 155 -4.36 -10.44 -2.83
N LYS A 156 -5.03 -11.34 -2.08
CA LYS A 156 -6.15 -12.14 -2.60
C LYS A 156 -7.44 -11.35 -2.80
N ASP A 157 -7.59 -10.17 -2.21
CA ASP A 157 -8.75 -9.32 -2.50
C ASP A 157 -8.82 -8.94 -3.97
N ARG A 158 -7.66 -8.73 -4.61
CA ARG A 158 -7.57 -8.41 -6.04
C ARG A 158 -8.16 -9.53 -6.90
N ILE A 159 -7.76 -10.78 -6.65
CA ILE A 159 -8.24 -11.92 -7.44
C ILE A 159 -9.70 -12.22 -7.11
N GLY A 160 -10.10 -12.09 -5.84
CA GLY A 160 -11.50 -12.29 -5.44
C GLY A 160 -12.41 -11.32 -6.16
N TRP A 161 -12.05 -10.03 -6.18
CA TRP A 161 -12.78 -9.00 -6.92
C TRP A 161 -12.81 -9.29 -8.42
N SER A 162 -11.66 -9.55 -9.02
CA SER A 162 -11.55 -9.77 -10.46
C SER A 162 -12.36 -10.97 -10.94
N MET A 163 -12.26 -12.10 -10.24
CA MET A 163 -12.98 -13.33 -10.61
C MET A 163 -14.49 -13.20 -10.43
N ILE A 164 -14.95 -12.58 -9.32
CA ILE A 164 -16.37 -12.33 -9.09
C ILE A 164 -16.93 -11.36 -10.14
N MET A 165 -16.25 -10.24 -10.41
CA MET A 165 -16.70 -9.26 -11.39
C MET A 165 -16.70 -9.83 -12.82
N ASP A 166 -15.69 -10.63 -13.17
CA ASP A 166 -15.66 -11.34 -14.46
C ASP A 166 -16.88 -12.27 -14.58
N SER A 167 -17.14 -13.12 -13.57
CA SER A 167 -18.29 -14.02 -13.56
C SER A 167 -19.63 -13.27 -13.65
N LEU A 168 -19.77 -12.17 -12.91
CA LEU A 168 -20.95 -11.31 -12.92
C LEU A 168 -21.18 -10.69 -14.32
N SER A 169 -20.14 -10.11 -14.92
CA SER A 169 -20.22 -9.49 -16.25
C SER A 169 -20.63 -10.44 -17.37
N LYS A 170 -20.35 -11.73 -17.18
CA LYS A 170 -20.67 -12.82 -18.12
C LYS A 170 -22.00 -13.50 -17.80
N GLY A 171 -22.74 -13.03 -16.79
CA GLY A 171 -23.99 -13.66 -16.34
C GLY A 171 -23.83 -15.06 -15.76
N ARG A 172 -22.63 -15.41 -15.25
CA ARG A 172 -22.31 -16.75 -14.73
C ARG A 172 -22.29 -16.84 -13.20
N LEU A 173 -22.39 -15.70 -12.51
CA LEU A 173 -22.41 -15.66 -11.05
C LEU A 173 -23.79 -16.11 -10.53
N LYS A 174 -23.79 -17.22 -9.81
CA LYS A 174 -24.96 -17.81 -9.16
C LYS A 174 -25.12 -17.25 -7.74
N GLN A 175 -26.22 -17.61 -7.07
CA GLN A 175 -26.48 -17.19 -5.69
C GLN A 175 -25.52 -17.81 -4.66
N ILE A 176 -24.82 -18.87 -5.04
CA ILE A 176 -23.84 -19.56 -4.20
C ILE A 176 -22.52 -19.68 -4.96
N LEU A 177 -21.43 -19.37 -4.27
CA LEU A 177 -20.07 -19.43 -4.76
C LEU A 177 -19.29 -20.51 -4.00
N TYR A 178 -18.69 -21.42 -4.75
CA TYR A 178 -17.84 -22.49 -4.25
C TYR A 178 -16.38 -22.16 -4.57
N GLU A 179 -15.46 -22.46 -3.65
CA GLU A 179 -14.03 -22.33 -3.92
C GLU A 179 -13.19 -23.33 -3.12
N ALA A 180 -12.27 -24.01 -3.80
CA ALA A 180 -11.13 -24.68 -3.16
C ALA A 180 -10.08 -23.65 -2.77
N THR A 181 -9.82 -23.49 -1.47
CA THR A 181 -8.96 -22.40 -1.01
C THR A 181 -8.11 -22.69 0.23
N SER A 182 -7.09 -21.87 0.41
CA SER A 182 -6.50 -21.56 1.72
C SER A 182 -7.24 -20.36 2.36
N THR A 183 -6.79 -19.90 3.53
CA THR A 183 -7.46 -18.85 4.31
C THR A 183 -7.72 -17.54 3.53
N ASN A 184 -6.72 -16.99 2.84
CA ASN A 184 -6.81 -15.62 2.31
C ASN A 184 -7.81 -15.45 1.16
N THR A 185 -7.82 -16.35 0.18
CA THR A 185 -8.79 -16.26 -0.93
C THR A 185 -10.21 -16.54 -0.42
N GLY A 186 -10.38 -17.41 0.58
CA GLY A 186 -11.68 -17.65 1.22
C GLY A 186 -12.24 -16.40 1.88
N ILE A 187 -11.43 -15.69 2.67
CA ILE A 187 -11.83 -14.42 3.30
C ILE A 187 -12.18 -13.37 2.24
N ALA A 188 -11.34 -13.22 1.22
CA ALA A 188 -11.54 -12.25 0.14
C ALA A 188 -12.86 -12.51 -0.61
N LEU A 189 -13.08 -13.75 -1.05
CA LEU A 189 -14.27 -14.14 -1.79
C LEU A 189 -15.53 -14.00 -0.96
N THR A 190 -15.53 -14.47 0.30
CA THR A 190 -16.69 -14.36 1.18
C THR A 190 -17.06 -12.90 1.42
N SER A 191 -16.06 -12.06 1.71
CA SER A 191 -16.29 -10.63 1.98
C SER A 191 -16.88 -9.90 0.77
N ILE A 192 -16.36 -10.16 -0.44
CA ILE A 192 -16.84 -9.53 -1.67
C ILE A 192 -18.21 -10.09 -2.07
N ALA A 193 -18.42 -11.40 -1.97
CA ALA A 193 -19.69 -12.06 -2.23
C ALA A 193 -20.81 -11.53 -1.32
N ASN A 194 -20.51 -11.27 -0.04
CA ASN A 194 -21.45 -10.65 0.90
C ASN A 194 -21.93 -9.27 0.41
N THR A 195 -21.08 -8.46 -0.23
CA THR A 195 -21.49 -7.16 -0.79
C THR A 195 -22.48 -7.29 -1.96
N LEU A 196 -22.60 -8.48 -2.54
CA LEU A 196 -23.50 -8.81 -3.64
C LEU A 196 -24.67 -9.71 -3.21
N GLY A 197 -24.79 -10.05 -1.92
CA GLY A 197 -25.79 -11.00 -1.43
C GLY A 197 -25.58 -12.45 -1.88
N VAL A 198 -24.35 -12.81 -2.28
CA VAL A 198 -23.99 -14.17 -2.72
C VAL A 198 -23.42 -14.97 -1.55
N LYS A 199 -23.96 -16.18 -1.32
CA LYS A 199 -23.47 -17.08 -0.27
C LYS A 199 -22.17 -17.74 -0.70
N THR A 200 -21.31 -18.06 0.26
CA THR A 200 -20.02 -18.71 -0.03
C THR A 200 -19.88 -20.03 0.72
N LYS A 201 -19.43 -21.07 0.02
CA LYS A 201 -19.02 -22.35 0.59
C LYS A 201 -17.57 -22.65 0.20
N LEU A 202 -16.73 -22.89 1.20
CA LEU A 202 -15.29 -23.02 1.05
C LEU A 202 -14.86 -24.44 1.37
N PHE A 203 -14.02 -24.98 0.50
CA PHE A 203 -13.43 -26.31 0.66
C PHE A 203 -11.96 -26.12 1.01
N ILE A 204 -11.59 -26.51 2.23
CA ILE A 204 -10.29 -26.20 2.82
C ILE A 204 -9.59 -27.51 3.22
N PRO A 205 -8.34 -27.73 2.82
CA PRO A 205 -7.56 -28.88 3.27
C PRO A 205 -7.51 -29.00 4.80
N GLN A 206 -7.46 -30.23 5.32
CA GLN A 206 -7.32 -30.47 6.77
C GLN A 206 -5.99 -29.97 7.35
N THR A 207 -4.97 -29.81 6.49
CA THR A 207 -3.64 -29.29 6.84
C THR A 207 -3.61 -27.79 7.13
N VAL A 208 -4.61 -27.03 6.67
CA VAL A 208 -4.71 -25.58 6.93
C VAL A 208 -5.18 -25.32 8.36
N GLN A 209 -4.64 -24.31 9.03
CA GLN A 209 -4.89 -24.01 10.44
C GLN A 209 -6.39 -23.84 10.75
N LYS A 210 -6.83 -24.40 11.89
CA LYS A 210 -8.24 -24.34 12.32
C LYS A 210 -8.67 -22.95 12.77
N ALA A 211 -7.76 -22.12 13.31
CA ALA A 211 -8.07 -20.75 13.70
C ALA A 211 -8.65 -19.91 12.54
N SER A 212 -8.27 -20.23 11.29
CA SER A 212 -8.81 -19.55 10.12
C SER A 212 -10.31 -19.77 9.89
N ASP A 213 -10.89 -20.87 10.40
CA ASP A 213 -12.33 -21.14 10.29
C ASP A 213 -13.16 -20.12 11.06
N ILE A 214 -12.59 -19.51 12.09
CA ILE A 214 -13.28 -18.50 12.90
C ILE A 214 -13.60 -17.29 12.03
N TYR A 215 -12.62 -16.75 11.31
CA TYR A 215 -12.84 -15.61 10.41
C TYR A 215 -13.87 -15.92 9.33
N LEU A 216 -13.80 -17.12 8.74
CA LEU A 216 -14.72 -17.54 7.68
C LEU A 216 -16.16 -17.68 8.18
N LYS A 217 -16.35 -18.28 9.37
CA LYS A 217 -17.67 -18.41 10.00
C LYS A 217 -18.24 -17.05 10.42
N VAL A 218 -17.41 -16.15 10.94
CA VAL A 218 -17.82 -14.76 11.25
C VAL A 218 -18.32 -14.05 9.99
N LEU A 219 -17.67 -14.27 8.85
CA LEU A 219 -18.09 -13.74 7.56
C LEU A 219 -19.29 -14.48 6.94
N GLY A 220 -19.79 -15.54 7.58
CA GLY A 220 -20.95 -16.31 7.13
C GLY A 220 -20.66 -17.35 6.04
N ALA A 221 -19.40 -17.72 5.81
CA ALA A 221 -19.06 -18.81 4.90
C ALA A 221 -19.35 -20.18 5.52
N GLU A 222 -19.92 -21.08 4.71
CA GLU A 222 -19.94 -22.52 5.02
C GLU A 222 -18.52 -23.08 4.77
N VAL A 223 -17.97 -23.81 5.72
CA VAL A 223 -16.60 -24.36 5.61
C VAL A 223 -16.64 -25.89 5.65
N VAL A 224 -16.12 -26.52 4.61
CA VAL A 224 -15.96 -27.96 4.48
C VAL A 224 -14.47 -28.31 4.53
N ARG A 225 -14.09 -29.16 5.48
CA ARG A 225 -12.70 -29.65 5.61
C ARG A 225 -12.48 -30.89 4.74
N MET A 226 -11.58 -30.77 3.77
CA MET A 226 -11.26 -31.82 2.80
C MET A 226 -10.09 -32.68 3.28
N PRO A 227 -10.16 -34.02 3.20
CA PRO A 227 -9.10 -34.94 3.62
C PRO A 227 -7.96 -34.99 2.58
N VAL A 228 -7.41 -33.83 2.24
CA VAL A 228 -6.36 -33.62 1.23
C VAL A 228 -5.20 -32.82 1.82
N GLY A 229 -4.01 -32.97 1.25
CA GLY A 229 -2.80 -32.29 1.71
C GLY A 229 -2.70 -30.85 1.19
N LEU A 230 -3.06 -30.65 -0.08
CA LEU A 230 -2.99 -29.38 -0.79
C LEU A 230 -4.36 -28.93 -1.29
N THR A 231 -4.54 -27.61 -1.40
CA THR A 231 -5.78 -27.01 -1.93
C THR A 231 -6.08 -27.45 -3.37
N VAL A 232 -5.05 -27.66 -4.19
CA VAL A 232 -5.23 -28.05 -5.60
C VAL A 232 -5.84 -29.45 -5.75
N GLU A 233 -5.67 -30.32 -4.75
CA GLU A 233 -6.21 -31.69 -4.76
C GLU A 233 -7.73 -31.73 -4.62
N SER A 234 -8.37 -30.66 -4.13
CA SER A 234 -9.83 -30.62 -3.98
C SER A 234 -10.57 -30.03 -5.20
N ILE A 235 -9.88 -29.53 -6.22
CA ILE A 235 -10.48 -28.76 -7.33
C ILE A 235 -11.57 -29.57 -8.04
N GLU A 236 -11.28 -30.83 -8.42
CA GLU A 236 -12.21 -31.67 -9.16
C GLU A 236 -13.48 -31.96 -8.36
N THR A 237 -13.33 -32.27 -7.07
CA THR A 237 -14.49 -32.48 -6.19
C THR A 237 -15.33 -31.21 -6.05
N VAL A 238 -14.70 -30.04 -5.94
CA VAL A 238 -15.42 -28.76 -5.87
C VAL A 238 -16.16 -28.47 -7.17
N ASP A 239 -15.56 -28.77 -8.31
CA ASP A 239 -16.20 -28.68 -9.62
C ASP A 239 -17.46 -29.55 -9.68
N GLU A 240 -17.38 -30.81 -9.28
CA GLU A 240 -18.52 -31.72 -9.26
C GLU A 240 -19.65 -31.24 -8.33
N GLU A 241 -19.30 -30.86 -7.09
CA GLU A 241 -20.26 -30.38 -6.10
C GLU A 241 -20.92 -29.07 -6.51
N SER A 242 -20.19 -28.18 -7.19
CA SER A 242 -20.73 -26.93 -7.70
C SER A 242 -21.80 -27.16 -8.77
N ARG A 243 -21.59 -28.12 -9.68
CA ARG A 243 -22.57 -28.49 -10.71
C ARG A 243 -23.84 -29.08 -10.11
N LYS A 244 -23.71 -29.95 -9.09
CA LYS A 244 -24.86 -30.54 -8.38
C LYS A 244 -25.69 -29.50 -7.64
N SER A 245 -25.05 -28.45 -7.16
CA SER A 245 -25.66 -27.42 -6.30
C SER A 245 -26.08 -26.14 -7.05
N ASP A 246 -25.98 -26.11 -8.38
CA ASP A 246 -26.12 -24.89 -9.22
C ASP A 246 -25.32 -23.68 -8.68
N ALA A 247 -24.10 -23.95 -8.21
CA ALA A 247 -23.18 -22.96 -7.65
C ALA A 247 -22.11 -22.55 -8.67
N THR A 248 -21.58 -21.34 -8.53
CA THR A 248 -20.41 -20.89 -9.29
C THR A 248 -19.14 -21.37 -8.61
N HIS A 249 -18.31 -22.16 -9.29
CA HIS A 249 -16.92 -22.35 -8.91
C HIS A 249 -16.03 -21.38 -9.69
N LEU A 250 -15.26 -20.52 -8.99
CA LEU A 250 -14.40 -19.55 -9.66
C LEU A 250 -13.05 -20.12 -10.06
N ASN A 251 -12.51 -21.07 -9.29
CA ASN A 251 -11.27 -21.79 -9.53
C ASN A 251 -10.06 -20.85 -9.72
N GLN A 252 -9.52 -20.35 -8.61
CA GLN A 252 -8.39 -19.41 -8.58
C GLN A 252 -7.10 -19.91 -9.26
N PHE A 253 -6.98 -21.22 -9.51
CA PHE A 253 -5.81 -21.82 -10.13
C PHE A 253 -5.90 -21.78 -11.66
N GLU A 254 -7.11 -21.82 -12.23
CA GLU A 254 -7.33 -21.85 -13.68
C GLU A 254 -7.95 -20.57 -14.24
N ASN A 255 -8.52 -19.70 -13.40
CA ASN A 255 -9.24 -18.51 -13.85
C ASN A 255 -8.30 -17.35 -14.19
N ASP A 256 -8.18 -17.03 -15.48
CA ASP A 256 -7.28 -15.97 -15.98
C ASP A 256 -7.62 -14.56 -15.46
N ALA A 257 -8.79 -14.33 -14.86
CA ALA A 257 -9.08 -13.08 -14.16
C ALA A 257 -8.09 -12.84 -12.98
N ASN A 258 -7.48 -13.89 -12.43
CA ASN A 258 -6.39 -13.81 -11.45
C ASN A 258 -5.12 -13.17 -12.07
N LEU A 259 -4.58 -13.70 -13.17
CA LEU A 259 -3.43 -13.09 -13.85
C LEU A 259 -3.73 -11.66 -14.30
N LYS A 260 -4.90 -11.45 -14.93
CA LYS A 260 -5.29 -10.17 -15.53
C LYS A 260 -5.35 -9.03 -14.52
N VAL A 261 -5.85 -9.26 -13.31
CA VAL A 261 -5.93 -8.19 -12.30
C VAL A 261 -4.56 -7.77 -11.81
N HIS A 262 -3.64 -8.70 -11.64
CA HIS A 262 -2.28 -8.37 -11.23
C HIS A 262 -1.52 -7.64 -12.34
N LEU A 263 -1.77 -7.96 -13.61
CA LEU A 263 -1.17 -7.23 -14.74
C LEU A 263 -1.72 -5.81 -14.82
N LYS A 264 -3.04 -5.65 -14.72
CA LYS A 264 -3.74 -4.36 -14.81
C LYS A 264 -3.42 -3.44 -13.63
N TYR A 265 -3.30 -3.99 -12.43
CA TYR A 265 -3.14 -3.24 -11.19
C TYR A 265 -1.78 -3.50 -10.55
N THR A 266 -1.54 -4.63 -9.88
CA THR A 266 -0.34 -4.85 -9.07
C THR A 266 0.97 -4.49 -9.78
N ALA A 267 1.21 -4.99 -10.99
CA ALA A 267 2.43 -4.71 -11.75
C ALA A 267 2.52 -3.23 -12.17
N LYS A 268 1.41 -2.67 -12.70
CA LYS A 268 1.33 -1.27 -13.08
C LYS A 268 1.51 -0.33 -11.89
N GLU A 269 0.92 -0.64 -10.74
CA GLU A 269 1.06 0.14 -9.52
C GLU A 269 2.51 0.21 -9.06
N ILE A 270 3.21 -0.94 -9.03
CA ILE A 270 4.63 -0.97 -8.68
C ILE A 270 5.40 -0.04 -9.62
N ASP A 271 5.19 -0.15 -10.94
CA ASP A 271 5.87 0.69 -11.93
C ASP A 271 5.57 2.19 -11.76
N GLU A 272 4.31 2.58 -11.58
CA GLU A 272 3.93 3.98 -11.33
C GLU A 272 4.49 4.51 -10.00
N GLN A 273 4.48 3.70 -8.94
CA GLN A 273 5.07 4.07 -7.66
C GLN A 273 6.58 4.27 -7.76
N LEU A 274 7.29 3.40 -8.50
CA LEU A 274 8.73 3.53 -8.74
C LEU A 274 9.07 4.78 -9.57
N LYS A 275 8.23 5.14 -10.56
CA LYS A 275 8.37 6.40 -11.31
C LYS A 275 8.25 7.62 -10.40
N ILE A 276 7.29 7.64 -9.49
CA ILE A 276 7.07 8.78 -8.56
C ILE A 276 8.31 9.03 -7.70
N ILE A 277 8.96 7.97 -7.22
CA ILE A 277 10.19 8.08 -6.41
C ILE A 277 11.47 8.15 -7.25
N GLY A 278 11.37 8.11 -8.59
CA GLY A 278 12.50 8.27 -9.51
C GLY A 278 13.50 7.11 -9.52
N VAL A 279 13.08 5.87 -9.20
CA VAL A 279 13.98 4.70 -9.16
C VAL A 279 13.61 3.65 -10.21
N LYS A 280 14.61 2.89 -10.68
CA LYS A 280 14.42 1.74 -11.57
C LYS A 280 14.68 0.44 -10.81
N PRO A 281 13.83 -0.58 -10.95
CA PRO A 281 14.01 -1.85 -10.25
C PRO A 281 15.10 -2.69 -10.94
N THR A 282 15.94 -3.32 -10.13
CA THR A 282 16.93 -4.32 -10.56
C THR A 282 16.38 -5.73 -10.36
N CYS A 283 15.61 -5.94 -9.29
CA CYS A 283 15.06 -7.25 -8.96
C CYS A 283 13.69 -7.13 -8.29
N ILE A 284 12.77 -8.04 -8.62
CA ILE A 284 11.49 -8.20 -7.94
C ILE A 284 11.38 -9.64 -7.42
N ILE A 285 11.05 -9.78 -6.13
CA ILE A 285 11.01 -11.05 -5.42
C ILE A 285 9.62 -11.25 -4.81
N GLY A 286 9.02 -12.42 -5.02
CA GLY A 286 7.71 -12.73 -4.46
C GLY A 286 7.42 -14.22 -4.35
N GLY A 287 6.54 -14.56 -3.41
CA GLY A 287 6.14 -15.92 -3.11
C GLY A 287 5.23 -16.54 -4.18
N LEU A 288 5.40 -17.83 -4.47
CA LEU A 288 4.62 -18.54 -5.49
C LEU A 288 3.48 -19.34 -4.85
N GLY A 289 2.24 -18.88 -5.07
CA GLY A 289 1.02 -19.60 -4.68
C GLY A 289 0.28 -20.11 -5.92
N THR A 290 -0.69 -19.35 -6.41
CA THR A 290 -1.33 -19.63 -7.71
C THR A 290 -0.43 -19.25 -8.90
N SER A 291 0.72 -18.58 -8.67
CA SER A 291 1.61 -17.89 -9.63
C SER A 291 1.08 -16.58 -10.25
N GLY A 292 -0.23 -16.29 -10.16
CA GLY A 292 -0.84 -15.18 -10.90
C GLY A 292 -0.18 -13.80 -10.72
N HIS A 293 0.14 -13.38 -9.50
CA HIS A 293 0.76 -12.07 -9.28
C HIS A 293 2.20 -11.97 -9.80
N MET A 294 3.04 -12.96 -9.50
CA MET A 294 4.43 -12.95 -9.96
C MET A 294 4.55 -13.14 -11.46
N SER A 295 3.67 -13.95 -12.08
CA SER A 295 3.65 -14.08 -13.53
C SER A 295 3.23 -12.79 -14.23
N ALA A 296 2.24 -12.08 -13.69
CA ALA A 296 1.86 -10.76 -14.21
C ALA A 296 2.99 -9.73 -14.07
N ILE A 297 3.70 -9.74 -12.93
CA ILE A 297 4.88 -8.89 -12.71
C ILE A 297 5.98 -9.24 -13.72
N SER A 298 6.25 -10.54 -13.94
CA SER A 298 7.25 -10.97 -14.92
C SER A 298 6.94 -10.44 -16.31
N ILE A 299 5.71 -10.68 -16.80
CA ILE A 299 5.25 -10.19 -18.11
C ILE A 299 5.46 -8.68 -18.23
N TYR A 300 4.99 -7.92 -17.24
CA TYR A 300 5.04 -6.46 -17.29
C TYR A 300 6.48 -5.94 -17.29
N PHE A 301 7.30 -6.39 -16.34
CA PHE A 301 8.61 -5.80 -16.09
C PHE A 301 9.67 -6.28 -17.08
N LYS A 302 9.67 -7.56 -17.48
CA LYS A 302 10.63 -8.06 -18.49
C LYS A 302 10.42 -7.43 -19.88
N ASN A 303 9.18 -7.04 -20.22
CA ASN A 303 8.90 -6.31 -21.47
C ASN A 303 9.27 -4.82 -21.41
N LYS A 304 9.50 -4.27 -20.21
CA LYS A 304 9.72 -2.83 -20.02
C LYS A 304 11.16 -2.48 -19.62
N TYR A 305 11.79 -3.34 -18.84
CA TYR A 305 13.11 -3.10 -18.27
C TYR A 305 14.06 -4.21 -18.72
N ASN A 306 15.10 -3.82 -19.46
CA ASN A 306 16.18 -4.73 -19.80
C ASN A 306 16.91 -5.17 -18.53
N ASN A 307 17.26 -6.45 -18.44
CA ASN A 307 18.06 -7.04 -17.37
C ASN A 307 17.42 -7.02 -15.96
N ILE A 308 16.11 -6.80 -15.84
CA ILE A 308 15.43 -6.97 -14.55
C ILE A 308 15.35 -8.46 -14.18
N LYS A 309 15.67 -8.80 -12.93
CA LYS A 309 15.51 -10.15 -12.39
C LYS A 309 14.15 -10.32 -11.72
N ILE A 310 13.47 -11.42 -12.02
CA ILE A 310 12.22 -11.84 -11.39
C ILE A 310 12.46 -13.16 -10.67
N ILE A 311 12.34 -13.14 -9.35
CA ILE A 311 12.67 -14.27 -8.48
C ILE A 311 11.41 -14.78 -7.78
N GLY A 312 11.13 -16.06 -7.98
CA GLY A 312 10.08 -16.79 -7.28
C GLY A 312 10.58 -17.33 -5.95
N VAL A 313 9.69 -17.42 -4.96
CA VAL A 313 10.01 -18.03 -3.66
C VAL A 313 9.01 -19.14 -3.36
N GLN A 314 9.53 -20.29 -2.95
CA GLN A 314 8.71 -21.44 -2.59
C GLN A 314 9.21 -22.09 -1.28
N PRO A 315 8.38 -22.91 -0.60
CA PRO A 315 8.83 -23.70 0.53
C PRO A 315 9.91 -24.69 0.11
N ALA A 316 10.92 -24.89 0.96
CA ALA A 316 11.88 -25.98 0.80
C ALA A 316 11.17 -27.36 0.82
N PRO A 317 11.81 -28.45 0.37
CA PRO A 317 11.18 -29.76 0.35
C PRO A 317 10.68 -30.16 1.74
N ASN A 318 9.46 -30.68 1.81
CA ASN A 318 8.76 -31.08 3.05
C ASN A 318 8.40 -29.93 4.01
N GLU A 319 8.58 -28.68 3.62
CA GLU A 319 8.17 -27.51 4.40
C GLU A 319 6.82 -26.97 3.95
N VAL A 320 6.06 -26.40 4.89
CA VAL A 320 4.79 -25.73 4.61
C VAL A 320 4.86 -24.28 5.06
N ILE A 321 4.77 -23.36 4.12
CA ILE A 321 4.67 -21.92 4.39
C ILE A 321 3.29 -21.44 3.91
N PRO A 322 2.41 -20.97 4.80
CA PRO A 322 1.07 -20.56 4.42
C PRO A 322 1.03 -19.54 3.28
N GLY A 323 0.21 -19.82 2.26
CA GLY A 323 -0.04 -18.93 1.13
C GLY A 323 0.86 -19.14 -0.09
N ILE A 324 1.92 -19.94 0.03
CA ILE A 324 2.80 -20.35 -1.07
C ILE A 324 2.91 -21.87 -1.14
N ARG A 325 3.32 -22.39 -2.30
CA ARG A 325 3.51 -23.82 -2.58
C ARG A 325 4.65 -23.99 -3.57
N ARG A 326 5.06 -25.24 -3.78
CA ARG A 326 6.13 -25.52 -4.73
C ARG A 326 5.64 -25.64 -6.17
N ILE A 327 6.47 -25.25 -7.14
CA ILE A 327 6.11 -25.21 -8.56
C ILE A 327 5.73 -26.59 -9.12
N GLU A 328 6.27 -27.67 -8.56
CA GLU A 328 6.04 -29.05 -9.02
C GLU A 328 4.60 -29.51 -8.72
N THR A 329 3.89 -28.79 -7.84
CA THR A 329 2.47 -29.02 -7.54
C THR A 329 1.52 -28.40 -8.60
N GLY A 330 2.06 -27.88 -9.70
CA GLY A 330 1.32 -27.40 -10.88
C GLY A 330 0.83 -25.95 -10.77
N MET A 331 1.49 -25.00 -11.42
CA MET A 331 1.13 -23.57 -11.43
C MET A 331 0.93 -23.06 -12.86
N LYS A 332 -0.33 -22.89 -13.29
CA LYS A 332 -0.69 -22.50 -14.67
C LYS A 332 0.17 -21.39 -15.28
N TRP A 333 0.17 -20.21 -14.67
CA TRP A 333 0.82 -19.02 -15.24
C TRP A 333 2.33 -18.97 -15.04
N TYR A 334 2.88 -19.77 -14.13
CA TYR A 334 4.34 -19.87 -13.95
C TYR A 334 5.00 -20.36 -15.25
N TYR A 335 4.39 -21.35 -15.90
CA TYR A 335 4.90 -21.95 -17.13
C TYR A 335 4.68 -21.11 -18.40
N TRP A 336 4.08 -19.92 -18.27
CA TRP A 336 3.85 -19.00 -19.41
C TRP A 336 4.92 -17.91 -19.52
N VAL A 337 5.79 -17.80 -18.52
CA VAL A 337 6.64 -16.64 -18.32
C VAL A 337 8.01 -17.06 -17.84
N ASP A 338 8.98 -16.17 -17.99
CA ASP A 338 10.34 -16.40 -17.50
C ASP A 338 10.49 -15.96 -16.04
N PHE A 339 11.06 -16.83 -15.22
CA PHE A 339 11.63 -16.51 -13.92
C PHE A 339 13.14 -16.70 -14.01
N ASP A 340 13.90 -15.77 -13.44
CA ASP A 340 15.37 -15.88 -13.44
C ASP A 340 15.86 -16.90 -12.42
N GLU A 341 15.12 -17.06 -11.31
CA GLU A 341 15.43 -18.02 -10.26
C GLU A 341 14.17 -18.35 -9.42
N VAL A 342 14.15 -19.56 -8.83
CA VAL A 342 13.20 -19.93 -7.77
C VAL A 342 13.99 -20.38 -6.55
N ILE A 343 13.77 -19.73 -5.42
CA ILE A 343 14.53 -19.96 -4.18
C ILE A 343 13.69 -20.74 -3.16
N ASP A 344 14.29 -21.81 -2.63
CA ASP A 344 13.74 -22.62 -1.56
C ASP A 344 14.01 -21.98 -0.17
N ILE A 345 12.95 -21.86 0.62
CA ILE A 345 12.98 -21.29 1.96
C ILE A 345 12.32 -22.22 2.97
N LYS A 346 13.01 -22.48 4.09
CA LYS A 346 12.45 -23.26 5.20
C LYS A 346 11.42 -22.43 5.98
N ARG A 347 10.48 -23.08 6.65
CA ARG A 347 9.48 -22.39 7.49
C ARG A 347 10.14 -21.57 8.60
N SER A 348 11.22 -22.08 9.22
CA SER A 348 11.98 -21.35 10.24
C SER A 348 12.58 -20.05 9.69
N GLU A 349 13.27 -20.10 8.54
CA GLU A 349 13.86 -18.91 7.87
C GLU A 349 12.80 -17.84 7.57
N ALA A 350 11.59 -18.26 7.17
CA ALA A 350 10.47 -17.37 6.93
C ALA A 350 9.96 -16.70 8.22
N ILE A 351 9.81 -17.47 9.31
CA ILE A 351 9.40 -16.95 10.62
C ILE A 351 10.46 -15.99 11.19
N GLU A 352 11.73 -16.38 11.16
CA GLU A 352 12.87 -15.57 11.61
C GLU A 352 12.91 -14.22 10.88
N SER A 353 12.76 -14.24 9.55
CA SER A 353 12.77 -13.03 8.74
C SER A 353 11.55 -12.14 9.01
N ALA A 354 10.38 -12.72 9.27
CA ALA A 354 9.20 -11.95 9.68
C ALA A 354 9.40 -11.27 11.05
N ILE A 355 10.00 -11.98 12.02
CA ILE A 355 10.37 -11.44 13.34
C ILE A 355 11.42 -10.34 13.19
N GLU A 356 12.42 -10.53 12.32
CA GLU A 356 13.44 -9.51 12.04
C GLU A 356 12.83 -8.21 11.53
N ILE A 357 11.94 -8.27 10.53
CA ILE A 357 11.25 -7.09 10.01
C ILE A 357 10.36 -6.45 11.07
N ALA A 358 9.63 -7.24 11.87
CA ALA A 358 8.83 -6.70 12.97
C ALA A 358 9.69 -5.92 13.98
N ARG A 359 10.88 -6.43 14.33
CA ARG A 359 11.77 -5.79 15.30
C ARG A 359 12.53 -4.59 14.73
N LYS A 360 12.90 -4.62 13.44
CA LYS A 360 13.74 -3.57 12.83
C LYS A 360 12.95 -2.48 12.10
N GLU A 361 11.75 -2.77 11.61
CA GLU A 361 10.90 -1.84 10.84
C GLU A 361 9.58 -1.52 11.55
N GLY A 362 9.21 -2.27 12.59
CA GLY A 362 7.91 -2.15 13.24
C GLY A 362 6.76 -2.74 12.42
N LEU A 363 7.04 -3.46 11.33
CA LEU A 363 6.04 -4.07 10.46
C LEU A 363 5.89 -5.56 10.74
N LEU A 364 4.75 -5.98 11.28
CA LEU A 364 4.45 -7.40 11.46
C LEU A 364 3.94 -8.01 10.13
N ILE A 365 4.85 -8.59 9.36
CA ILE A 365 4.59 -9.16 8.03
C ILE A 365 4.16 -10.63 8.09
N GLY A 366 3.43 -11.11 7.07
CA GLY A 366 3.01 -12.50 6.97
C GLY A 366 4.16 -13.48 6.70
N LEU A 367 3.91 -14.78 6.88
CA LEU A 367 4.96 -15.80 6.73
C LEU A 367 5.50 -15.92 5.30
N SER A 368 4.63 -15.77 4.28
CA SER A 368 5.07 -15.74 2.88
C SER A 368 5.93 -14.51 2.56
N ALA A 369 5.67 -13.38 3.22
CA ALA A 369 6.52 -12.18 3.12
C ALA A 369 7.87 -12.39 3.84
N GLY A 370 7.86 -13.06 5.00
CA GLY A 370 9.07 -13.50 5.67
C GLY A 370 9.93 -14.41 4.78
N ALA A 371 9.31 -15.34 4.05
CA ALA A 371 10.02 -16.17 3.08
C ALA A 371 10.66 -15.34 1.95
N VAL A 372 9.97 -14.32 1.46
CA VAL A 372 10.51 -13.36 0.46
C VAL A 372 11.73 -12.61 1.00
N VAL A 373 11.70 -12.19 2.27
CA VAL A 373 12.87 -11.56 2.92
C VAL A 373 14.01 -12.57 3.09
N GLY A 374 13.72 -13.81 3.49
CA GLY A 374 14.70 -14.89 3.57
C GLY A 374 15.38 -15.14 2.22
N ALA A 375 14.61 -15.19 1.13
CA ALA A 375 15.13 -15.33 -0.22
C ALA A 375 16.00 -14.14 -0.62
N PHE A 376 15.56 -12.91 -0.34
CA PHE A 376 16.36 -11.71 -0.56
C PHE A 376 17.72 -11.78 0.14
N LYS A 377 17.77 -12.28 1.38
CA LYS A 377 19.02 -12.43 2.16
C LYS A 377 19.95 -13.52 1.62
N LYS A 378 19.43 -14.50 0.86
CA LYS A 378 20.24 -15.53 0.16
C LYS A 378 20.87 -15.01 -1.12
N LEU A 379 20.34 -13.93 -1.69
CA LEU A 379 21.00 -13.28 -2.82
C LEU A 379 22.32 -12.67 -2.36
N SER A 380 23.36 -12.84 -3.17
CA SER A 380 24.62 -12.12 -2.95
C SER A 380 24.34 -10.61 -2.86
N TYR A 381 25.05 -9.93 -1.96
CA TYR A 381 24.92 -8.49 -1.75
C TYR A 381 25.30 -7.73 -3.02
N ASN A 382 24.32 -7.46 -3.87
CA ASN A 382 24.49 -6.65 -5.06
C ASN A 382 23.88 -5.27 -4.84
N GLU A 383 24.53 -4.26 -5.40
CA GLU A 383 23.93 -2.94 -5.55
C GLU A 383 22.69 -3.04 -6.45
N GLY A 384 21.71 -2.18 -6.20
CA GLY A 384 20.50 -2.11 -6.99
C GLY A 384 19.25 -1.78 -6.18
N THR A 385 18.12 -1.84 -6.89
CA THR A 385 16.80 -1.59 -6.31
C THR A 385 15.98 -2.88 -6.30
N TYR A 386 15.54 -3.29 -5.13
CA TYR A 386 14.84 -4.55 -4.88
C TYR A 386 13.40 -4.26 -4.45
N ILE A 387 12.45 -4.94 -5.08
CA ILE A 387 11.04 -4.88 -4.72
C ILE A 387 10.62 -6.23 -4.15
N LEU A 388 10.23 -6.24 -2.88
CA LEU A 388 9.73 -7.41 -2.17
C LEU A 388 8.20 -7.35 -2.12
N ILE A 389 7.52 -8.38 -2.60
CA ILE A 389 6.06 -8.45 -2.55
C ILE A 389 5.65 -9.07 -1.21
N PHE A 390 4.98 -8.30 -0.35
CA PHE A 390 4.49 -8.76 0.95
C PHE A 390 2.99 -9.05 0.86
N PRO A 391 2.58 -10.33 0.73
CA PRO A 391 1.22 -10.67 0.34
C PRO A 391 0.17 -10.34 1.40
N ASP A 392 0.53 -10.34 2.68
CA ASP A 392 -0.36 -10.08 3.81
C ASP A 392 0.37 -9.72 5.12
N THR A 393 -0.40 -9.59 6.21
CA THR A 393 0.06 -9.20 7.54
C THR A 393 0.29 -10.39 8.47
N GLY A 394 1.22 -10.25 9.42
CA GLY A 394 1.58 -11.30 10.39
C GLY A 394 0.52 -11.58 11.45
N TYR A 395 -0.46 -10.69 11.67
CA TYR A 395 -1.51 -10.87 12.69
C TYR A 395 -2.36 -12.15 12.52
N LYS A 396 -2.38 -12.74 11.32
CA LYS A 396 -3.09 -14.00 11.04
C LYS A 396 -2.29 -15.25 11.43
N TYR A 397 -1.04 -15.09 11.86
CA TYR A 397 -0.08 -16.17 12.08
C TYR A 397 0.41 -16.26 13.53
N VAL A 398 -0.41 -15.79 14.48
CA VAL A 398 -0.08 -15.78 15.92
C VAL A 398 0.25 -17.19 16.43
N GLU A 399 -0.48 -18.21 15.99
CA GLU A 399 -0.21 -19.60 16.40
C GLU A 399 1.19 -20.06 15.97
N GLN A 400 1.60 -19.74 14.75
CA GLN A 400 2.91 -20.12 14.21
C GLN A 400 4.04 -19.33 14.88
N PHE A 401 3.82 -18.04 15.18
CA PHE A 401 4.77 -17.26 15.96
C PHE A 401 4.90 -17.78 17.39
N SER A 402 3.79 -18.15 18.03
CA SER A 402 3.78 -18.72 19.38
C SER A 402 4.50 -20.08 19.42
N GLU A 403 4.22 -20.97 18.47
CA GLU A 403 4.88 -22.27 18.36
C GLU A 403 6.41 -22.10 18.25
N TYR A 404 6.85 -21.19 17.37
CA TYR A 404 8.25 -20.91 17.17
C TYR A 404 8.91 -20.32 18.42
N LEU A 405 8.33 -19.28 19.04
CA LEU A 405 8.93 -18.63 20.22
C LEU A 405 9.06 -19.60 21.40
N ASN A 406 8.06 -20.45 21.62
CA ASN A 406 8.09 -21.43 22.71
C ASN A 406 9.20 -22.49 22.52
N GLN A 407 9.52 -22.88 21.28
CA GLN A 407 10.62 -23.81 21.02
C GLN A 407 11.99 -23.19 21.33
N TYR A 408 12.14 -21.88 21.13
CA TYR A 408 13.39 -21.16 21.38
C TYR A 408 13.58 -20.81 22.86
N ASP A 409 12.50 -20.48 23.59
CA ASP A 409 12.57 -20.21 25.03
C ASP A 409 12.94 -21.46 25.86
N HIS A 410 12.77 -22.67 25.32
CA HIS A 410 13.18 -23.92 25.98
C HIS A 410 14.60 -24.38 25.62
N SER A 411 15.30 -23.66 24.73
CA SER A 411 16.66 -24.00 24.29
C SER A 411 17.73 -22.97 24.70
N SER A 412 17.35 -21.97 25.49
CA SER A 412 18.19 -20.97 26.17
C SER A 412 17.99 -21.05 27.67
#